data_AF-A0A947KYF3-F1
#
_entry.id   AF-A0A947KYF3-F1
#
_cell.length_a   1.000
_cell.length_b   1.000
_cell.length_c   1.000
_cell.angle_alpha   90.00
_cell.angle_beta   90.00
_cell.angle_gamma   90.00
#
_symmetry.space_group_name_H-M   'P 1'
#
loop_
_entity.id
_entity.type
_entity.pdbx_description
1 polymer ?
#
loop_
_entity_poly.entity_id
_entity_poly.type
_entity_poly.pdbx_seq_one_letter_code
_entity_poly.pdbx_strand_id
1 'polypeptide(L)' 'MDPVTIEDRRKELQTLLAQIQANPSRDWNRERQRIIVLQQMVAAEQPRARA' A
#
# COMPACT_ATOMS: atom_id res chain seq x y z
N MET A 1 -19.33 9.12 -4.79
CA MET A 1 -17.92 8.79 -4.55
C MET A 1 -17.93 7.69 -3.51
N ASP A 2 -17.65 6.46 -3.92
CA ASP A 2 -17.71 5.31 -3.01
C ASP A 2 -16.66 5.43 -1.90
N PRO A 3 -16.97 4.97 -0.67
CA PRO A 3 -16.01 5.01 0.42
C PRO A 3 -14.83 4.09 0.11
N VAL A 4 -13.61 4.62 0.20
CA VAL A 4 -12.39 3.82 0.01
C VAL A 4 -12.23 2.88 1.20
N THR A 5 -12.30 1.58 0.93
CA THR A 5 -12.19 0.53 1.94
C THR A 5 -10.73 0.16 2.21
N ILE A 6 -10.51 -0.64 3.25
CA ILE A 6 -9.18 -1.22 3.52
C ILE A 6 -8.77 -2.23 2.46
N GLU A 7 -9.72 -2.92 1.86
CA GLU A 7 -9.44 -3.83 0.75
C GLU A 7 -8.92 -3.07 -0.46
N ASP A 8 -9.48 -1.89 -0.76
CA ASP A 8 -9.00 -1.04 -1.85
C ASP A 8 -7.55 -0.58 -1.60
N ARG A 9 -7.22 -0.22 -0.35
CA ARG A 9 -5.85 0.15 0.04
C ARG A 9 -4.88 -1.03 -0.09
N ARG A 10 -5.31 -2.27 0.20
CA ARG A 10 -4.51 -3.48 0.00
C ARG A 10 -4.26 -3.75 -1.49
N LYS A 11 -5.30 -3.62 -2.33
CA LYS A 11 -5.17 -3.75 -3.79
C LYS A 11 -4.22 -2.70 -4.37
N GLU A 12 -4.33 -1.45 -3.90
CA GLU A 12 -3.42 -0.37 -4.30
C GLU A 12 -1.97 -0.71 -3.93
N LEU A 13 -1.74 -1.16 -2.69
CA LEU A 13 -0.40 -1.54 -2.21
C LEU A 13 0.21 -2.67 -3.05
N GLN A 14 -0.54 -3.73 -3.33
CA GLN A 14 -0.08 -4.83 -4.19
C GLN A 14 0.27 -4.36 -5.60
N THR A 15 -0.57 -3.47 -6.16
CA THR A 15 -0.35 -2.91 -7.50
C THR A 15 0.94 -2.11 -7.57
N LEU A 16 1.20 -1.24 -6.60
CA LEU A 16 2.43 -0.43 -6.55
C LEU A 16 3.68 -1.31 -6.40
N LEU A 17 3.63 -2.33 -5.53
CA LEU A 17 4.73 -3.27 -5.37
C LEU A 17 5.04 -4.03 -6.66
N ALA A 18 4.00 -4.50 -7.36
CA ALA A 18 4.16 -5.17 -8.65
C ALA A 18 4.77 -4.25 -9.72
N GLN A 19 4.35 -2.99 -9.78
CA GLN A 19 4.90 -2.01 -10.72
C GLN A 19 6.39 -1.73 -10.49
N ILE A 20 6.80 -1.60 -9.23
CA ILE A 20 8.20 -1.40 -8.85
C ILE A 20 9.04 -2.62 -9.24
N GLN A 21 8.55 -3.83 -8.97
CA GLN A 21 9.24 -5.07 -9.37
C GLN A 21 9.37 -5.20 -10.88
N ALA A 22 8.35 -4.80 -11.64
CA ALA A 22 8.35 -4.89 -13.10
C ALA A 22 9.29 -3.87 -13.75
N ASN A 23 9.53 -2.70 -13.14
CA ASN A 23 10.39 -1.66 -13.72
C ASN A 23 11.32 -1.03 -12.67
N PRO A 24 12.32 -1.75 -12.17
CA PRO A 24 13.17 -1.27 -11.06
C PRO A 24 14.01 -0.04 -11.41
N SER A 25 14.28 0.22 -12.70
CA SER A 25 15.09 1.33 -13.17
C SER A 25 14.36 2.68 -13.24
N ARG A 26 13.03 2.71 -13.04
CA ARG A 26 12.24 3.94 -12.99
C ARG A 26 12.38 4.62 -11.63
N ASP A 27 12.26 5.95 -11.57
CA ASP A 27 12.12 6.67 -10.30
C ASP A 27 10.73 6.38 -9.70
N TRP A 28 10.74 5.83 -8.47
CA TRP A 28 9.55 5.42 -7.72
C TRP A 28 9.39 6.21 -6.42
N ASN A 29 9.99 7.39 -6.29
CA ASN A 29 10.02 8.11 -5.00
C ASN A 29 8.60 8.40 -4.47
N ARG A 30 7.69 8.84 -5.32
CA ARG A 30 6.30 9.13 -4.95
C ARG A 30 5.53 7.87 -4.58
N GLU A 31 5.70 6.80 -5.36
CA GLU A 31 5.04 5.52 -5.14
C GLU A 31 5.57 4.83 -3.87
N ARG A 32 6.87 4.95 -3.56
CA ARG A 32 7.45 4.47 -2.31
C ARG A 32 6.91 5.22 -1.10
N GLN A 33 6.76 6.55 -1.18
CA GLN A 33 6.09 7.33 -0.14
C GLN A 33 4.64 6.87 0.05
N ARG A 34 3.92 6.61 -1.05
CA ARG A 34 2.55 6.09 -1.01
C ARG A 34 2.48 4.71 -0.37
N ILE A 35 3.40 3.80 -0.70
CA ILE A 35 3.51 2.47 -0.09
C ILE A 35 3.64 2.55 1.43
N ILE A 36 4.48 3.44 1.95
CA ILE A 36 4.66 3.61 3.40
C ILE A 36 3.33 3.98 4.07
N VAL A 37 2.60 4.95 3.50
CA VAL A 37 1.29 5.35 4.04
C VAL A 37 0.28 4.21 3.96
N LEU A 38 0.23 3.47 2.85
CA LEU A 38 -0.67 2.32 2.68
C LEU A 38 -0.35 1.20 3.68
N GLN A 39 0.92 0.90 3.91
CA GLN A 39 1.34 -0.08 4.91
C GLN A 39 0.91 0.33 6.32
N GLN A 40 1.06 1.60 6.69
CA GLN A 40 0.60 2.12 7.98
C GLN A 40 -0.93 2.02 8.11
N MET A 41 -1.68 2.40 7.08
CA MET A 41 -3.14 2.30 7.07
C MET A 41 -3.62 0.84 7.20
N VAL A 42 -2.99 -0.08 6.47
CA VAL A 42 -3.35 -1.51 6.54
C VAL A 42 -2.97 -2.09 7.91
N ALA A 43 -1.83 -1.69 8.49
CA ALA A 43 -1.39 -2.16 9.80
C ALA A 43 -2.27 -1.63 10.95
N ALA A 44 -2.76 -0.39 10.85
CA ALA A 44 -3.67 0.20 11.85
C ALA A 44 -5.01 -0.54 11.93
N GLU A 45 -5.44 -1.15 10.82
CA GLU A 45 -6.72 -1.85 10.69
C GLU A 45 -6.62 -3.35 10.99
N GLN A 46 -5.40 -3.90 11.07
CA GLN A 46 -5.21 -5.21 11.67
C GLN A 46 -5.49 -5.03 13.17
N PRO A 47 -6.54 -5.63 13.73
CA PRO A 47 -6.72 -5.62 15.17
C PRO A 47 -5.41 -6.18 15.75
N ARG A 48 -4.75 -5.41 16.62
CA ARG A 48 -3.59 -5.87 17.38
C ARG A 48 -3.95 -7.27 17.88
N ALA A 49 -3.39 -8.30 17.26
CA ALA A 49 -3.29 -9.60 17.88
C ALA A 49 -2.42 -9.31 19.10
N ARG A 50 -3.10 -9.01 20.22
CA ARG A 50 -2.49 -8.84 21.53
C ARG A 50 -1.80 -10.17 21.82
N ALA A 51 -0.49 -10.19 21.67
CA ALA A 51 0.39 -11.13 22.33
C ALA A 51 0.88 -10.48 23.63
#